data_AF-A0AAD6EUC2-F1
#
_entry.id   AF-A0AAD6EUC2-F1
#
_cell.length_a   1.000
_cell.length_b   1.000
_cell.length_c   1.000
_cell.angle_alpha   90.00
_cell.angle_beta   90.00
_cell.angle_gamma   90.00
#
_symmetry.space_group_name_H-M   'P 1'
#
loop_
_entity.id
_entity.type
_entity.pdbx_description
1 polymer ?
#
loop_
_entity_poly.entity_id
_entity_poly.type
_entity_poly.pdbx_seq_one_letter_code
_entity_poly.pdbx_strand_id
1 'polypeptide(L)'
;MFTAFCIGGKVKLECRHFDHGKIEHTVEGVTDNNGAYSLVLADNHENEICEVVLVESAIKDCAEINPGRDRARVMLSNDIGIPANIRYANSLGFFEDVPLDVCKDVVKWYVLEDDE
;
A
#
# COMPACT_ATOMS: atom_id res chain seq x y z
N MET A 1 12.85 -8.52 -13.80
CA MET A 1 12.09 -7.94 -12.66
C MET A 1 11.68 -6.54 -13.10
N PHE A 2 10.37 -6.32 -13.28
CA PHE A 2 9.81 -5.11 -13.93
C PHE A 2 9.32 -4.06 -12.93
N THR A 3 9.53 -4.33 -11.63
CA THR A 3 9.23 -3.46 -10.50
C THR A 3 10.43 -3.50 -9.55
N ALA A 4 10.69 -2.39 -8.86
CA ALA A 4 11.75 -2.28 -7.87
C ALA A 4 11.17 -1.85 -6.52
N PHE A 5 11.82 -2.25 -5.43
CA PHE A 5 11.43 -1.79 -4.10
C PHE A 5 11.84 -0.32 -3.89
N CYS A 6 10.91 0.49 -3.39
CA CYS A 6 11.20 1.85 -2.96
C CYS A 6 11.78 1.82 -1.54
N ILE A 7 13.09 2.01 -1.40
CA ILE A 7 13.79 2.09 -0.10
C ILE A 7 13.72 3.53 0.40
N GLY A 8 13.29 3.72 1.65
CA GLY A 8 13.14 5.07 2.22
C GLY A 8 11.85 5.81 1.81
N GLY A 9 10.94 5.14 1.11
CA GLY A 9 9.63 5.69 0.77
C GLY A 9 8.76 5.85 2.01
N LYS A 10 7.95 6.92 2.05
CA LYS A 10 7.05 7.23 3.16
C LYS A 10 5.65 6.69 2.89
N VAL A 11 5.08 6.07 3.90
CA VAL A 11 3.70 5.59 3.94
C VAL A 11 3.03 6.08 5.23
N LYS A 12 1.71 6.05 5.24
CA LYS A 12 0.92 6.39 6.43
C LYS A 12 -0.27 5.45 6.56
N LEU A 13 -0.52 4.93 7.74
CA LEU A 13 -1.79 4.31 8.11
C LEU A 13 -2.77 5.43 8.45
N GLU A 14 -3.94 5.45 7.80
CA GLU A 14 -5.08 6.29 8.14
C GLU A 14 -6.25 5.41 8.54
N CYS A 15 -6.72 5.54 9.78
CA CYS A 15 -7.95 4.92 10.25
C CYS A 15 -9.01 6.01 10.40
N ARG A 16 -10.12 5.85 9.67
CA ARG A 16 -11.27 6.73 9.76
C ARG A 16 -12.43 5.99 10.39
N HIS A 17 -13.18 6.67 11.26
CA HIS A 17 -14.41 6.11 11.80
C HIS A 17 -15.40 5.80 10.67
N PHE A 18 -16.04 4.63 10.68
CA PHE A 18 -16.91 4.22 9.58
C PHE A 18 -18.18 5.08 9.45
N ASP A 19 -18.76 5.53 10.59
CA ASP A 19 -19.97 6.36 10.59
C ASP A 19 -19.77 7.79 10.06
N HIS A 20 -18.79 8.52 10.60
CA HIS A 20 -18.62 9.95 10.32
C HIS A 20 -17.41 10.27 9.43
N GLY A 21 -16.61 9.28 9.05
CA GLY A 21 -15.52 9.42 8.09
C GLY A 21 -14.33 10.27 8.57
N LYS A 22 -14.30 10.69 9.84
CA LYS A 22 -13.19 11.46 10.41
C LYS A 22 -12.03 10.52 10.68
N ILE A 23 -10.83 10.97 10.35
CA ILE A 23 -9.60 10.28 10.71
C ILE A 23 -9.42 10.40 12.23
N GLU A 24 -9.44 9.26 12.94
CA GLU A 24 -9.21 9.21 14.38
C GLU A 24 -7.77 8.78 14.70
N HIS A 25 -7.16 7.94 13.86
CA HIS A 25 -5.78 7.51 14.03
C HIS A 25 -4.94 7.63 12.77
N THR A 26 -3.68 8.04 12.97
CA THR A 26 -2.66 8.10 11.93
C THR A 26 -1.32 7.60 12.45
N VAL A 27 -0.62 6.78 11.66
CA VAL A 27 0.75 6.33 11.95
C VAL A 27 1.58 6.45 10.69
N GLU A 28 2.69 7.18 10.74
CA GLU A 28 3.62 7.29 9.62
C GLU A 28 4.72 6.23 9.72
N GLY A 29 5.24 5.83 8.57
CA GLY A 29 6.37 4.93 8.49
C GLY A 29 7.20 5.14 7.24
N VAL A 30 8.39 4.55 7.26
CA VAL A 30 9.36 4.59 6.18
C VAL A 30 9.73 3.17 5.82
N THR A 31 9.84 2.88 4.53
CA THR A 31 10.26 1.56 4.07
C THR A 31 11.74 1.30 4.35
N ASP A 32 12.04 0.06 4.72
CA ASP A 32 13.39 -0.43 4.97
C ASP A 32 14.13 -0.77 3.65
N ASN A 33 15.32 -1.37 3.78
CA ASN A 33 16.16 -1.78 2.65
C ASN A 33 15.55 -2.87 1.77
N ASN A 34 14.44 -3.49 2.20
CA ASN A 34 13.68 -4.48 1.44
C ASN A 34 12.38 -3.89 0.86
N GLY A 35 12.16 -2.57 1.02
CA GLY A 35 10.90 -1.93 0.63
C GLY A 35 9.73 -2.24 1.56
N ALA A 36 9.98 -2.85 2.72
CA ALA A 36 8.96 -3.22 3.68
C ALA A 36 8.80 -2.15 4.77
N TYR A 37 7.60 -2.02 5.33
CA TYR A 37 7.33 -1.10 6.44
C TYR A 37 6.63 -1.84 7.58
N SER A 38 6.72 -1.31 8.80
CA SER A 38 5.97 -1.77 9.96
C SER A 38 5.34 -0.57 10.66
N LEU A 39 4.01 -0.59 10.77
CA LEU A 39 3.22 0.46 11.40
C LEU A 39 2.55 -0.15 12.62
N VAL A 40 2.82 0.40 13.80
CA VAL A 40 2.29 -0.10 15.07
C VAL A 40 1.18 0.82 15.53
N LEU A 41 0.01 0.25 15.75
CA LEU A 41 -1.14 0.93 16.33
C LEU A 41 -1.67 0.05 17.47
N ALA A 42 -1.91 0.66 18.63
CA ALA A 42 -2.40 -0.01 19.82
C ALA A 42 -3.94 -0.02 19.83
N ASP A 43 -4.51 -0.94 20.61
CA ASP A 43 -5.96 -1.11 20.80
C ASP A 43 -6.69 -1.76 19.61
N ASN A 44 -7.99 -2.04 19.82
CA ASN A 44 -8.86 -2.68 18.84
C ASN A 44 -9.54 -1.60 17.98
N HIS A 45 -9.40 -1.68 16.66
CA HIS A 45 -9.94 -0.68 15.71
C HIS A 45 -11.20 -1.20 15.00
N GLU A 46 -12.19 -1.65 15.78
CA GLU A 46 -13.41 -2.29 15.25
C GLU A 46 -14.35 -1.31 14.53
N ASN A 47 -14.34 -0.03 14.92
CA ASN A 47 -15.23 1.01 14.39
C ASN A 47 -14.54 1.87 13.32
N GLU A 48 -13.48 1.35 12.70
CA GLU A 48 -12.66 2.12 11.77
C GLU A 48 -12.38 1.38 10.47
N ILE A 49 -12.29 2.16 9.39
CA ILE A 49 -11.76 1.73 8.11
C ILE A 49 -10.31 2.21 8.05
N CYS A 50 -9.39 1.26 8.18
CA CYS A 50 -7.96 1.51 8.15
C CYS A 50 -7.37 1.22 6.76
N GLU A 51 -6.62 2.18 6.22
CA GLU A 51 -5.96 2.10 4.92
C GLU A 51 -4.51 2.57 5.07
N VAL A 52 -3.55 1.82 4.54
CA VAL A 52 -2.20 2.33 4.33
C VAL A 52 -2.20 3.14 3.03
N VAL A 53 -1.65 4.34 3.06
CA VAL A 53 -1.59 5.28 1.94
C VAL A 53 -0.14 5.63 1.60
N LEU A 54 0.14 5.80 0.31
CA LEU A 54 1.41 6.37 -0.17
C LEU A 54 1.50 7.84 0.21
N VAL A 55 2.69 8.28 0.65
CA VAL A 55 2.94 9.68 1.01
C VAL A 55 4.00 10.29 0.11
N GLU A 56 5.18 9.68 0.04
CA GLU A 56 6.32 10.23 -0.68
C GLU A 56 7.27 9.12 -1.14
N SER A 57 7.75 9.20 -2.37
CA SER A 57 8.83 8.32 -2.84
C SER A 57 10.19 8.90 -2.51
N ALA A 58 11.14 8.05 -2.14
CA ALA A 58 12.55 8.42 -2.03
C ALA A 58 13.28 8.41 -3.38
N ILE A 59 12.62 7.95 -4.45
CA ILE A 59 13.19 7.82 -5.80
C ILE A 59 12.61 8.93 -6.66
N LYS A 60 13.48 9.81 -7.19
CA LYS A 60 13.08 11.06 -7.84
C LYS A 60 12.24 10.86 -9.10
N ASP A 61 12.56 9.86 -9.91
CA ASP A 61 11.92 9.51 -11.19
C ASP A 61 10.85 8.42 -11.05
N CYS A 62 10.51 8.04 -9.80
CA CYS A 62 9.48 7.06 -9.48
C CYS A 62 8.64 7.59 -8.31
N ALA A 63 7.95 8.70 -8.53
CA ALA A 63 7.23 9.44 -7.48
C ALA A 63 5.75 9.72 -7.81
N GLU A 64 5.27 9.33 -8.99
CA GLU A 64 3.88 9.55 -9.35
C GLU A 64 2.95 8.65 -8.51
N ILE A 65 1.97 9.27 -7.86
CA ILE A 65 0.92 8.58 -7.13
C ILE A 65 -0.33 8.54 -8.00
N ASN A 66 -0.71 7.34 -8.45
CA ASN A 66 -1.92 7.14 -9.25
C ASN A 66 -3.17 7.05 -8.34
N PRO A 67 -4.14 7.99 -8.45
CA PRO A 67 -5.35 7.97 -7.64
C PRO A 67 -6.11 6.64 -7.76
N GLY A 68 -6.44 6.04 -6.62
CA GLY A 68 -7.14 4.75 -6.55
C GLY A 68 -6.21 3.53 -6.52
N ARG A 69 -4.90 3.72 -6.73
CA ARG A 69 -3.85 2.72 -6.45
C ARG A 69 -2.89 3.17 -5.34
N ASP A 70 -3.20 4.29 -4.71
CA ASP A 70 -2.43 4.95 -3.66
C ASP A 70 -2.65 4.35 -2.27
N ARG A 71 -3.59 3.40 -2.12
CA ARG A 71 -4.04 2.89 -0.82
C ARG A 71 -4.34 1.41 -0.80
N ALA A 72 -4.11 0.79 0.36
CA ALA A 72 -4.42 -0.61 0.63
C ALA A 72 -5.16 -0.73 1.96
N ARG A 73 -6.34 -1.35 1.94
CA ARG A 73 -7.15 -1.57 3.14
C ARG A 73 -6.55 -2.68 4.01
N VAL A 74 -6.58 -2.47 5.33
CA VAL A 74 -6.12 -3.43 6.33
C VAL A 74 -7.14 -3.54 7.46
N MET A 75 -7.49 -4.76 7.87
CA MET A 75 -8.45 -5.00 8.95
C MET A 75 -7.71 -5.08 10.29
N LEU A 76 -7.88 -4.06 11.14
CA LEU A 76 -7.22 -3.95 12.45
C LEU A 76 -8.15 -4.27 13.63
N SER A 77 -9.28 -4.93 13.37
CA SER A 77 -10.10 -5.52 14.42
C SER A 77 -9.54 -6.88 14.88
N ASN A 78 -9.67 -7.15 16.17
CA ASN A 78 -9.26 -8.39 16.83
C ASN A 78 -10.38 -9.45 16.81
N ASP A 79 -11.63 -9.05 16.65
CA ASP A 79 -12.82 -9.92 16.78
C ASP A 79 -13.25 -10.56 15.44
N ILE A 80 -12.28 -10.85 14.58
CA ILE A 80 -12.49 -11.37 13.21
C ILE A 80 -12.03 -12.82 13.01
N GLY A 81 -11.71 -13.52 14.11
CA GLY A 81 -11.24 -14.91 14.06
C GLY A 81 -9.82 -15.09 13.53
N ILE A 82 -9.02 -14.03 13.44
CA ILE A 82 -7.61 -14.11 13.03
C ILE A 82 -6.71 -13.88 14.26
N PRO A 83 -6.00 -14.92 14.75
CA PRO A 83 -5.27 -14.86 16.03
C PRO A 83 -3.95 -14.07 15.97
N ALA A 84 -3.45 -13.79 14.77
CA ALA A 84 -2.23 -13.01 14.60
C ALA A 84 -2.51 -11.51 14.76
N ASN A 85 -1.63 -10.79 15.46
CA ASN A 85 -1.69 -9.33 15.59
C ASN A 85 -0.98 -8.58 14.45
N ILE A 86 -0.35 -9.32 13.53
CA ILE A 86 0.28 -8.76 12.34
C ILE A 86 -0.71 -8.89 11.18
N ARG A 87 -0.90 -7.78 10.48
CA ARG A 87 -1.75 -7.69 9.29
C ARG A 87 -0.90 -7.20 8.12
N TYR A 88 -1.04 -7.86 6.99
CA TYR A 88 -0.32 -7.51 5.76
C TYR A 88 -1.27 -6.74 4.84
N ALA A 89 -0.91 -5.51 4.51
CA ALA A 89 -1.58 -4.75 3.46
C ALA A 89 -1.06 -5.18 2.09
N ASN A 90 -1.87 -4.97 1.05
CA ASN A 90 -1.40 -5.14 -0.32
C ASN A 90 -0.22 -4.19 -0.62
N SER A 91 0.68 -4.63 -1.48
CA SER A 91 1.78 -3.80 -1.95
C SER A 91 1.25 -2.54 -2.64
N LEU A 92 1.89 -1.41 -2.35
CA LEU A 92 1.65 -0.13 -3.01
C LEU A 92 2.84 0.20 -3.92
N GLY A 93 2.59 0.98 -4.97
CA GLY A 93 3.64 1.35 -5.93
C GLY A 93 3.50 2.78 -6.39
N PHE A 94 4.63 3.47 -6.48
CA PHE A 94 4.77 4.70 -7.25
C PHE A 94 4.98 4.36 -8.72
N PHE A 95 4.55 5.25 -9.60
CA PHE A 95 4.78 5.12 -11.03
C PHE A 95 6.05 5.87 -11.42
N GLU A 96 6.79 5.28 -12.35
CA GLU A 96 7.83 6.00 -13.11
C GLU A 96 7.17 6.89 -14.17
N ASP A 97 7.77 8.04 -14.43
CA ASP A 97 7.27 9.00 -15.41
C ASP A 97 7.22 8.41 -16.83
N VAL A 98 8.13 7.49 -17.13
CA VAL A 98 8.27 6.85 -18.45
C VAL A 98 8.16 5.34 -18.28
N PRO A 99 7.19 4.67 -18.95
CA PRO A 99 7.10 3.22 -18.90
C PRO A 99 8.34 2.55 -19.49
N LEU A 100 8.80 1.47 -18.86
CA LEU A 100 9.88 0.65 -19.39
C LEU A 100 9.50 0.03 -20.74
N ASP A 101 10.45 -0.10 -21.68
CA ASP A 101 10.18 -0.64 -23.01
C ASP A 101 9.53 -2.03 -22.97
N VAL A 102 9.93 -2.84 -21.98
CA VAL A 102 9.43 -4.21 -21.77
C VAL A 102 7.98 -4.28 -21.29
N CYS A 103 7.41 -3.18 -20.78
CA CYS A 103 6.00 -3.16 -20.33
C CYS A 103 5.03 -3.56 -21.44
N LYS A 104 5.34 -3.24 -22.70
CA LYS A 104 4.52 -3.62 -23.87
C LYS A 104 4.43 -5.13 -24.04
N ASP A 105 5.52 -5.83 -23.77
CA ASP A 105 5.56 -7.28 -23.91
C ASP A 105 4.89 -7.95 -22.70
N VAL A 106 5.10 -7.43 -21.49
CA VAL A 106 4.38 -7.90 -20.29
C VAL A 106 2.87 -7.87 -20.49
N VAL A 107 2.32 -6.75 -21.01
CA VAL A 107 0.87 -6.64 -21.27
C VAL A 107 0.39 -7.70 -22.27
N LYS A 108 1.15 -7.98 -23.33
CA LYS A 108 0.79 -9.04 -24.30
C LYS A 108 0.74 -10.40 -23.63
N TRP A 109 1.67 -10.71 -22.72
CA TRP A 109 1.70 -12.01 -22.05
C TRP A 109 0.45 -12.21 -21.20
N TYR A 110 0.05 -11.22 -20.42
CA TYR A 110 -1.19 -11.27 -19.62
C TYR A 110 -2.43 -11.49 -20.48
N VAL A 111 -2.55 -10.77 -21.61
CA VAL A 111 -3.72 -10.90 -22.50
C VAL A 111 -3.78 -12.28 -23.18
N LEU A 112 -2.62 -12.85 -23.54
CA LEU A 112 -2.55 -14.16 -24.17
C LEU A 112 -2.80 -15.32 -23.18
N GLU A 113 -2.55 -15.12 -21.89
CA GLU A 113 -2.83 -16.10 -20.84
C GLU A 113 -4.29 -16.10 -20.36
N ASP A 114 -5.03 -14.99 -20.55
CA ASP A 114 -6.47 -14.89 -20.21
C ASP A 114 -7.40 -15.51 -21.29
N ASP A 115 -6.87 -15.87 -22.47
CA ASP A 115 -7.62 -16.43 -23.61
C ASP A 115 -7.59 -17.99 -23.69
N GLU A 116 -7.11 -18.69 -22.64
CA GLU A 116 -7.23 -20.16 -22.44
C GLU A 116 -8.21 -20.56 -21.33
#